data_AF-A0A944XRS4-F1
#
_entry.id   AF-A0A944XRS4-F1
#
_cell.length_a   1.000
_cell.length_b   1.000
_cell.length_c   1.000
_cell.angle_alpha   90.00
_cell.angle_beta   90.00
_cell.angle_gamma   90.00
#
_symmetry.space_group_name_H-M   'P 1'
#
loop_
_entity.id
_entity.type
_entity.pdbx_description
1 polymer ?
#
loop_
_entity_poly.entity_id
_entity_poly.type
_entity_poly.pdbx_seq_one_letter_code
_entity_poly.pdbx_strand_id
1 'polypeptide(L)'
;MIAPFLILLFPLLAGVLIRVLGKQMHSHVARVGIIATATSFFLSTWTLYYVSTEGPIHVILWPLNPENASLLKVGMLIDCLTAVMMVLITSVSTVIHVYSIRYLEGDSGYARFFALLSFMTFVILSLVSSPNLFMLFVFWQLLSWALYLILAFNFPNRPACQNAFKTFFVHRVGDVSFLCGIFLAYKYFGTLEFTELFKAAAEQPQVISLFSGMFDISAVT
;
A
#
# COMPACT_ATOMS: atom_id res chain seq x y z
N MET A 1 -17.83 -11.08 0.67
CA MET A 1 -16.55 -11.48 0.02
C MET A 1 -16.01 -10.49 -1.02
N ILE A 2 -16.83 -9.72 -1.76
CA ILE A 2 -16.32 -8.81 -2.84
C ILE A 2 -15.93 -7.40 -2.32
N ALA A 3 -16.49 -6.96 -1.19
CA ALA A 3 -16.34 -5.60 -0.67
C ALA A 3 -14.89 -5.10 -0.59
N PRO A 4 -13.89 -5.90 -0.17
CA PRO A 4 -12.52 -5.41 -0.10
C PRO A 4 -11.89 -5.07 -1.45
N PHE A 5 -12.19 -5.85 -2.49
CA PHE A 5 -11.69 -5.54 -3.83
C PHE A 5 -12.24 -4.20 -4.32
N LEU A 6 -13.50 -3.90 -3.98
CA LEU A 6 -14.12 -2.63 -4.34
C LEU A 6 -13.42 -1.45 -3.66
N ILE A 7 -13.01 -1.58 -2.39
CA ILE A 7 -12.27 -0.54 -1.65
C ILE A 7 -10.99 -0.15 -2.40
N LEU A 8 -10.25 -1.13 -2.94
CA LEU A 8 -9.02 -0.91 -3.70
C LEU A 8 -9.32 -0.42 -5.13
N LEU A 9 -10.37 -0.94 -5.77
CA LEU A 9 -10.70 -0.63 -7.15
C LEU A 9 -11.22 0.80 -7.33
N PHE A 10 -11.97 1.36 -6.37
CA PHE A 10 -12.51 2.72 -6.53
C PHE A 10 -11.43 3.80 -6.70
N PRO A 11 -10.39 3.89 -5.85
CA PRO A 11 -9.31 4.87 -6.01
C PRO A 11 -8.49 4.60 -7.28
N LEU A 12 -8.29 3.33 -7.64
CA LEU A 12 -7.58 2.96 -8.88
C LEU A 12 -8.34 3.43 -10.12
N LEU A 13 -9.64 3.12 -10.19
CA LEU A 13 -10.50 3.52 -11.30
C LEU A 13 -10.59 5.04 -11.38
N ALA A 14 -10.72 5.74 -10.26
CA ALA A 14 -10.67 7.20 -10.24
C ALA A 14 -9.34 7.72 -10.80
N GLY A 15 -8.20 7.18 -10.36
CA GLY A 15 -6.89 7.57 -10.88
C GLY A 15 -6.74 7.35 -12.39
N VAL A 16 -7.19 6.21 -12.89
CA VAL A 16 -7.16 5.87 -14.33
C VAL A 16 -8.10 6.78 -15.13
N LEU A 17 -9.34 6.97 -14.67
CA LEU A 17 -10.31 7.86 -15.32
C LEU A 17 -9.79 9.28 -15.37
N ILE A 18 -9.24 9.80 -14.28
CA ILE A 18 -8.66 11.14 -14.24
C ILE A 18 -7.44 11.23 -15.16
N ARG A 19 -6.61 10.18 -15.24
CA ARG A 19 -5.44 10.18 -16.12
C ARG A 19 -5.82 10.23 -17.60
N VAL A 20 -6.87 9.51 -17.99
CA VAL A 20 -7.33 9.39 -19.39
C VAL A 20 -8.22 10.57 -19.79
N LEU A 21 -9.20 10.93 -18.95
CA LEU A 21 -10.25 11.91 -19.23
C LEU A 21 -9.98 13.29 -18.58
N GLY A 22 -8.92 13.43 -17.77
CA GLY A 22 -8.68 14.64 -16.99
C GLY A 22 -8.51 15.91 -17.81
N LYS A 23 -8.06 15.81 -19.07
CA LYS A 23 -8.00 16.96 -19.99
C LYS A 23 -9.38 17.48 -20.38
N GLN A 24 -10.41 16.64 -20.35
CA GLN A 24 -11.79 16.98 -20.73
C GLN A 24 -12.63 17.39 -19.51
N MET A 25 -12.28 16.91 -18.32
CA MET A 25 -13.14 17.02 -17.12
C MET A 25 -12.87 18.27 -16.26
N HIS A 26 -11.82 19.06 -16.53
CA HIS A 26 -11.43 20.29 -15.80
C HIS A 26 -11.75 20.23 -14.29
N SER A 27 -12.82 20.90 -13.83
CA SER A 27 -13.22 20.99 -12.41
C SER A 27 -13.84 19.70 -11.84
N HIS A 28 -14.42 18.83 -12.68
CA HIS A 28 -15.07 17.60 -12.24
C HIS A 28 -14.07 16.52 -11.79
N VAL A 29 -12.80 16.65 -12.17
CA VAL A 29 -11.72 15.73 -11.80
C VAL A 29 -11.64 15.51 -10.29
N ALA A 30 -11.68 16.59 -9.51
CA ALA A 30 -11.59 16.47 -8.06
C ALA A 30 -12.82 15.81 -7.45
N ARG A 31 -14.01 16.03 -8.01
CA ARG A 31 -15.25 15.37 -7.54
C ARG A 31 -15.16 13.87 -7.73
N VAL A 32 -14.63 13.39 -8.86
CA VAL A 32 -14.45 11.95 -9.11
C VAL A 32 -13.50 11.33 -8.07
N GLY A 33 -12.36 11.97 -7.80
CA GLY A 33 -11.41 11.50 -6.79
C GLY A 33 -12.02 11.44 -5.39
N ILE A 34 -12.73 12.51 -4.97
CA ILE A 34 -13.35 12.59 -3.65
C ILE A 34 -14.47 11.57 -3.47
N ILE A 35 -15.34 11.43 -4.49
CA ILE A 35 -16.43 10.45 -4.44
C ILE A 35 -15.83 9.05 -4.32
N ALA A 36 -14.81 8.72 -5.10
CA ALA A 36 -14.15 7.42 -5.03
C ALA A 36 -13.46 7.15 -3.68
N THR A 37 -12.78 8.13 -3.09
CA THR A 37 -12.15 7.93 -1.77
C THR A 37 -13.19 7.89 -0.65
N ALA A 38 -14.27 8.66 -0.75
CA ALA A 38 -15.36 8.64 0.21
C ALA A 38 -16.14 7.31 0.15
N THR A 39 -16.42 6.77 -1.05
CA THR A 39 -17.03 5.44 -1.17
C THR A 39 -16.13 4.36 -0.59
N SER A 40 -14.81 4.41 -0.84
CA SER A 40 -13.84 3.53 -0.19
C SER A 40 -13.84 3.68 1.33
N PHE A 41 -14.01 4.90 1.86
CA PHE A 41 -14.12 5.12 3.31
C PHE A 41 -15.35 4.41 3.89
N PHE A 42 -16.55 4.62 3.33
CA PHE A 42 -17.76 3.93 3.81
C PHE A 42 -17.70 2.41 3.66
N LEU A 43 -17.06 1.89 2.61
CA LEU A 43 -16.84 0.46 2.44
C LEU A 43 -15.81 -0.09 3.44
N SER A 44 -14.78 0.69 3.77
CA SER A 44 -13.78 0.30 4.77
C SER A 44 -14.38 0.24 6.18
N THR A 45 -15.26 1.18 6.54
CA THR A 45 -15.96 1.15 7.83
C THR A 45 -16.93 -0.02 7.91
N TRP A 46 -17.62 -0.33 6.82
CA TRP A 46 -18.44 -1.55 6.71
C TRP A 46 -17.59 -2.82 6.87
N THR A 47 -16.42 -2.87 6.23
CA THR A 47 -15.51 -4.03 6.32
C THR A 47 -14.96 -4.20 7.73
N LEU A 48 -14.66 -3.09 8.43
CA LEU A 48 -14.25 -3.13 9.84
C LEU A 48 -15.36 -3.71 10.73
N TYR A 49 -16.60 -3.29 10.54
CA TYR A 49 -17.75 -3.85 11.26
C TYR A 49 -17.85 -5.37 11.02
N TYR A 50 -17.80 -5.78 9.75
CA TYR A 50 -17.88 -7.18 9.36
C TYR A 50 -16.75 -8.05 9.95
N VAL A 51 -15.50 -7.58 9.87
CA VAL A 51 -14.34 -8.33 10.41
C VAL A 51 -14.41 -8.43 11.93
N SER A 52 -14.98 -7.43 12.62
CA SER A 52 -15.18 -7.46 14.06
C SER A 52 -16.26 -8.46 14.51
N THR A 53 -17.21 -8.82 13.64
CA THR A 53 -18.31 -9.74 13.98
C THR A 53 -18.11 -11.16 13.46
N GLU A 54 -17.60 -11.31 12.24
CA GLU A 54 -17.48 -12.61 11.55
C GLU A 54 -16.05 -13.15 11.46
N GLY A 55 -15.04 -12.34 11.82
CA GLY A 55 -13.62 -12.73 11.82
C GLY A 55 -12.86 -12.27 10.56
N PRO A 56 -11.57 -12.62 10.46
CA PRO A 56 -10.69 -12.14 9.41
C PRO A 56 -11.07 -12.70 8.03
N ILE A 57 -10.98 -11.84 7.01
CA ILE A 57 -11.23 -12.22 5.61
C ILE A 57 -9.89 -12.59 4.96
N HIS A 58 -9.78 -13.83 4.50
CA HIS A 58 -8.65 -14.29 3.70
C HIS A 58 -9.14 -14.64 2.29
N VAL A 59 -8.63 -13.94 1.28
CA VAL A 59 -8.93 -14.23 -0.13
C VAL A 59 -7.63 -14.55 -0.86
N ILE A 60 -7.56 -15.72 -1.50
CA ILE A 60 -6.43 -16.10 -2.35
C ILE A 60 -6.91 -16.01 -3.81
N LEU A 61 -6.21 -15.21 -4.62
CA LEU A 61 -6.46 -15.02 -6.05
C LEU A 61 -5.60 -15.93 -6.91
N TRP A 62 -4.36 -16.18 -6.49
CA TRP A 62 -3.41 -17.02 -7.22
C TRP A 62 -2.48 -17.74 -6.23
N PRO A 63 -2.15 -19.03 -6.44
CA PRO A 63 -2.70 -19.95 -7.45
C PRO A 63 -4.17 -20.27 -7.15
N LEU A 64 -4.98 -20.53 -8.19
CA LEU A 64 -6.38 -20.93 -8.02
C LEU A 64 -6.52 -22.29 -7.31
N ASN A 65 -5.48 -23.13 -7.36
CA ASN A 65 -5.42 -24.40 -6.64
C ASN A 65 -4.51 -24.29 -5.41
N PRO A 66 -5.02 -24.53 -4.19
CA PRO A 66 -4.24 -24.46 -2.95
C PRO A 66 -3.23 -25.61 -2.77
N GLU A 67 -3.33 -26.69 -3.57
CA GLU A 67 -2.41 -27.83 -3.52
C GLU A 67 -1.06 -27.57 -4.18
N ASN A 68 -0.98 -26.55 -5.05
CA ASN A 68 0.31 -26.13 -5.56
C ASN A 68 1.00 -25.30 -4.48
N ALA A 69 2.08 -25.84 -3.92
CA ALA A 69 3.04 -25.15 -3.08
C ALA A 69 3.82 -24.10 -3.90
N SER A 70 3.11 -23.15 -4.51
CA SER A 70 3.73 -21.99 -5.12
C SER A 70 4.30 -21.13 -4.01
N LEU A 71 5.56 -20.72 -4.18
CA LEU A 71 6.27 -19.83 -3.26
C LEU A 71 5.59 -18.45 -3.09
N LEU A 72 4.61 -18.12 -3.93
CA LEU A 72 3.96 -16.82 -3.97
C LEU A 72 2.44 -16.97 -4.10
N LYS A 73 1.71 -16.66 -3.02
CA LYS A 73 0.25 -16.51 -3.07
C LYS A 73 -0.10 -15.05 -3.32
N VAL A 74 -0.91 -14.75 -4.32
CA VAL A 74 -1.48 -13.41 -4.50
C VAL A 74 -2.86 -13.43 -3.90
N GLY A 75 -3.20 -12.46 -3.06
CA GLY A 75 -4.45 -12.45 -2.34
C GLY A 75 -4.65 -11.18 -1.53
N MET A 76 -5.61 -11.20 -0.63
CA MET A 76 -5.80 -10.17 0.39
C MET A 76 -6.03 -10.83 1.73
N LEU A 77 -5.35 -10.31 2.75
CA LEU A 77 -5.55 -10.66 4.14
C LEU A 77 -6.10 -9.43 4.84
N ILE A 78 -7.28 -9.57 5.45
CA ILE A 78 -7.95 -8.45 6.13
C ILE A 78 -8.36 -8.94 7.50
N ASP A 79 -7.48 -8.67 8.44
CA ASP A 79 -7.71 -8.81 9.87
C ASP A 79 -8.20 -7.49 10.47
N CYS A 80 -8.46 -7.49 11.78
CA CYS A 80 -8.95 -6.31 12.48
C CYS A 80 -7.97 -5.13 12.35
N LEU A 81 -6.65 -5.39 12.41
CA LEU A 81 -5.63 -4.36 12.25
C LEU A 81 -5.66 -3.74 10.84
N THR A 82 -5.69 -4.58 9.81
CA THR A 82 -5.78 -4.13 8.40
C THR A 82 -7.05 -3.32 8.17
N ALA A 83 -8.19 -3.75 8.73
CA ALA A 83 -9.45 -3.04 8.58
C ALA A 83 -9.41 -1.64 9.24
N VAL A 84 -8.82 -1.52 10.44
CA VAL A 84 -8.61 -0.21 11.10
C VAL A 84 -7.70 0.68 10.25
N MET A 85 -6.60 0.13 9.73
CA MET A 85 -5.69 0.87 8.85
C MET A 85 -6.37 1.33 7.56
N MET A 86 -7.21 0.51 6.94
CA MET A 86 -7.98 0.90 5.75
C MET A 86 -8.91 2.10 6.01
N VAL A 87 -9.59 2.13 7.16
CA VAL A 87 -10.43 3.28 7.56
C VAL A 87 -9.60 4.54 7.77
N LEU A 88 -8.44 4.40 8.42
CA LEU A 88 -7.52 5.52 8.65
C LEU A 88 -7.00 6.07 7.31
N ILE A 89 -6.52 5.20 6.42
CA ILE A 89 -5.97 5.59 5.12
C ILE A 89 -7.03 6.29 4.26
N THR A 90 -8.24 5.72 4.17
CA THR A 90 -9.32 6.28 3.35
C THR A 90 -9.87 7.59 3.92
N SER A 91 -9.95 7.74 5.24
CA SER A 91 -10.38 8.99 5.89
C SER A 91 -9.37 10.12 5.63
N VAL A 92 -8.10 9.89 5.93
CA VAL A 92 -7.02 10.87 5.68
C VAL A 92 -6.91 11.17 4.19
N SER A 93 -6.98 10.17 3.33
CA SER A 93 -6.99 10.36 1.87
C SER A 93 -8.13 11.27 1.42
N THR A 94 -9.34 11.09 1.96
CA THR A 94 -10.49 11.94 1.62
C THR A 94 -10.27 13.39 2.04
N VAL A 95 -9.73 13.62 3.25
CA VAL A 95 -9.36 14.97 3.72
C VAL A 95 -8.32 15.61 2.80
N ILE A 96 -7.27 14.88 2.41
CA ILE A 96 -6.23 15.38 1.50
C ILE A 96 -6.84 15.71 0.14
N HIS A 97 -7.74 14.89 -0.41
CA HIS A 97 -8.40 15.17 -1.68
C HIS A 97 -9.24 16.46 -1.62
N VAL A 98 -10.00 16.67 -0.54
CA VAL A 98 -10.81 17.89 -0.35
C VAL A 98 -9.91 19.11 -0.20
N TYR A 99 -8.84 19.02 0.60
CA TYR A 99 -7.88 20.11 0.79
C TYR A 99 -7.20 20.50 -0.52
N SER A 100 -6.84 19.51 -1.34
CA SER A 100 -6.12 19.70 -2.60
C SER A 100 -6.90 20.50 -3.65
N ILE A 101 -8.24 20.57 -3.55
CA ILE A 101 -9.06 21.39 -4.47
C ILE A 101 -8.63 22.85 -4.43
N ARG A 102 -8.60 23.41 -3.22
CA ARG A 102 -8.26 24.83 -2.99
C ARG A 102 -6.76 25.07 -3.14
N TYR A 103 -5.95 24.10 -2.72
CA TYR A 103 -4.50 24.25 -2.79
C TYR A 103 -3.97 24.34 -4.24
N LEU A 104 -4.59 23.62 -5.18
CA LEU A 104 -4.17 23.58 -6.59
C LEU A 104 -5.10 24.37 -7.51
N GLU A 105 -5.91 25.27 -6.96
CA GLU A 105 -6.82 26.08 -7.75
C GLU A 105 -6.02 26.93 -8.76
N GLY A 106 -6.33 26.76 -10.04
CA GLY A 106 -5.62 27.45 -11.13
C GLY A 106 -4.31 26.80 -11.61
N ASP A 107 -3.88 25.68 -11.04
CA ASP A 107 -2.66 24.98 -11.48
C ASP A 107 -2.92 24.16 -12.77
N SER A 108 -2.05 24.34 -13.77
CA SER A 108 -2.07 23.57 -15.03
C SER A 108 -1.96 22.05 -14.83
N GLY A 109 -1.34 21.60 -13.74
CA GLY A 109 -1.13 20.20 -13.41
C GLY A 109 -2.27 19.56 -12.61
N TYR A 110 -3.37 20.28 -12.35
CA TYR A 110 -4.47 19.86 -11.48
C TYR A 110 -4.90 18.39 -11.68
N ALA A 111 -5.23 18.01 -12.91
CA ALA A 111 -5.70 16.65 -13.19
C ALA A 111 -4.63 15.58 -12.95
N ARG A 112 -3.36 15.88 -13.24
CA ARG A 112 -2.27 14.96 -12.99
C ARG A 112 -2.07 14.72 -11.50
N PHE A 113 -2.17 15.77 -10.68
CA PHE A 113 -2.02 15.64 -9.24
C PHE A 113 -3.10 14.72 -8.65
N PHE A 114 -4.37 14.95 -8.99
CA PHE A 114 -5.47 14.11 -8.51
C PHE A 114 -5.35 12.66 -8.98
N ALA A 115 -4.91 12.40 -10.22
CA ALA A 115 -4.65 11.03 -10.68
C ALA A 115 -3.55 10.34 -9.86
N LEU A 116 -2.45 11.05 -9.58
CA LEU A 116 -1.35 10.53 -8.77
C LEU A 116 -1.76 10.32 -7.31
N LEU A 117 -2.58 11.22 -6.77
CA LEU A 117 -3.08 11.12 -5.41
C LEU A 117 -3.99 9.90 -5.24
N SER A 118 -4.94 9.66 -6.18
CA SER A 118 -5.79 8.47 -6.14
C SER A 118 -5.01 7.17 -6.37
N PHE A 119 -3.98 7.19 -7.25
CA PHE A 119 -3.08 6.07 -7.43
C PHE A 119 -2.28 5.75 -6.16
N MET A 120 -1.79 6.78 -5.46
CA MET A 120 -1.08 6.62 -4.19
C MET A 120 -1.99 6.01 -3.12
N THR A 121 -3.24 6.45 -3.00
CA THR A 121 -4.22 5.84 -2.09
C THR A 121 -4.43 4.35 -2.40
N PHE A 122 -4.56 3.97 -3.68
CA PHE A 122 -4.66 2.57 -4.08
C PHE A 122 -3.43 1.75 -3.66
N VAL A 123 -2.22 2.28 -3.85
CA VAL A 123 -0.99 1.59 -3.50
C VAL A 123 -0.89 1.36 -2.00
N ILE A 124 -1.18 2.38 -1.17
CA ILE A 124 -1.14 2.22 0.29
C ILE A 124 -2.21 1.22 0.78
N LEU A 125 -3.41 1.24 0.21
CA LEU A 125 -4.45 0.25 0.55
C LEU A 125 -4.04 -1.18 0.18
N SER A 126 -3.40 -1.36 -0.97
CA SER A 126 -2.91 -2.66 -1.43
C SER A 126 -1.71 -3.16 -0.61
N LEU A 127 -0.88 -2.24 -0.12
CA LEU A 127 0.24 -2.54 0.76
C LEU A 127 -0.25 -3.15 2.08
N VAL A 128 -1.25 -2.53 2.71
CA VAL A 128 -1.76 -2.99 4.01
C VAL A 128 -2.58 -4.28 3.88
N SER A 129 -3.25 -4.52 2.75
CA SER A 129 -4.00 -5.76 2.52
C SER A 129 -3.16 -6.96 2.06
N SER A 130 -1.85 -6.80 1.92
CA SER A 130 -0.97 -7.84 1.38
C SER A 130 -0.89 -9.07 2.31
N PRO A 131 -1.08 -10.31 1.80
CA PRO A 131 -1.08 -11.53 2.62
C PRO A 131 0.32 -12.08 2.93
N ASN A 132 1.36 -11.60 2.22
CA ASN A 132 2.73 -12.07 2.38
C ASN A 132 3.75 -10.94 2.23
N LEU A 133 4.97 -11.22 2.70
CA LEU A 133 6.10 -10.28 2.68
C LEU A 133 6.50 -9.86 1.26
N PHE A 134 6.36 -10.75 0.27
CA PHE A 134 6.74 -10.44 -1.10
C PHE A 134 5.79 -9.42 -1.75
N MET A 135 4.47 -9.65 -1.63
CA MET A 135 3.46 -8.73 -2.15
C MET A 135 3.55 -7.38 -1.43
N LEU A 136 3.78 -7.39 -0.12
CA LEU A 136 4.05 -6.18 0.66
C LEU A 136 5.27 -5.44 0.09
N PHE A 137 6.38 -6.13 -0.20
CA PHE A 137 7.56 -5.51 -0.81
C PHE A 137 7.27 -4.92 -2.20
N VAL A 138 6.49 -5.60 -3.03
CA VAL A 138 6.11 -5.07 -4.35
C VAL A 138 5.31 -3.76 -4.21
N PHE A 139 4.31 -3.71 -3.34
CA PHE A 139 3.55 -2.48 -3.11
C PHE A 139 4.35 -1.41 -2.38
N TRP A 140 5.27 -1.80 -1.51
CA TRP A 140 6.25 -0.91 -0.90
C TRP A 140 7.08 -0.21 -1.97
N GLN A 141 7.52 -0.95 -2.99
CA GLN A 141 8.20 -0.35 -4.13
C GLN A 141 7.27 0.57 -4.91
N LEU A 142 6.06 0.14 -5.27
CA LEU A 142 5.11 1.02 -5.96
C LEU A 142 4.86 2.32 -5.17
N LEU A 143 4.86 2.27 -3.83
CA LEU A 143 4.69 3.42 -2.96
C LEU A 143 5.85 4.40 -3.08
N SER A 144 7.09 3.90 -3.04
CA SER A 144 8.29 4.72 -3.25
C SER A 144 8.27 5.44 -4.60
N TRP A 145 7.81 4.76 -5.65
CA TRP A 145 7.71 5.35 -6.99
C TRP A 145 6.56 6.37 -7.07
N ALA A 146 5.41 6.09 -6.48
CA ALA A 146 4.29 7.03 -6.44
C ALA A 146 4.66 8.31 -5.67
N LEU A 147 5.36 8.17 -4.54
CA LEU A 147 5.86 9.30 -3.76
C LEU A 147 6.82 10.17 -4.57
N TYR A 148 7.76 9.56 -5.31
CA TYR A 148 8.66 10.28 -6.20
C TYR A 148 7.89 11.09 -7.25
N LEU A 149 6.88 10.50 -7.88
CA LEU A 149 6.08 11.18 -8.91
C LEU A 149 5.30 12.38 -8.36
N ILE A 150 4.84 12.31 -7.10
CA ILE A 150 4.15 13.42 -6.42
C ILE A 150 5.16 14.50 -6.02
N LEU A 151 6.32 14.15 -5.44
CA LEU A 151 7.35 15.13 -5.08
C LEU A 151 7.91 15.86 -6.30
N ALA A 152 8.08 15.15 -7.41
CA ALA A 152 8.54 15.70 -8.68
C ALA A 152 7.40 16.36 -9.50
N PHE A 153 6.21 16.58 -8.93
CA PHE A 153 5.04 17.09 -9.64
C PHE A 153 5.29 18.42 -10.36
N ASN A 154 6.07 19.33 -9.77
CA ASN A 154 6.42 20.61 -10.37
C ASN A 154 7.67 20.48 -11.27
N PHE A 155 7.52 19.86 -12.46
CA PHE A 155 8.62 19.61 -13.40
C PHE A 155 9.46 20.83 -13.81
N PRO A 156 8.87 22.02 -14.04
CA PRO A 156 9.65 23.20 -14.38
C PRO A 156 10.65 23.60 -13.28
N ASN A 157 10.36 23.27 -12.02
CA ASN A 157 11.23 23.58 -10.89
C ASN A 157 12.34 22.53 -10.73
N ARG A 158 13.50 22.80 -11.33
CA ARG A 158 14.67 21.91 -11.26
C ARG A 158 15.10 21.55 -9.82
N PRO A 159 15.20 22.50 -8.87
CA PRO A 159 15.43 22.17 -7.47
C PRO A 159 14.44 21.14 -6.89
N ALA A 160 13.15 21.26 -7.20
CA ALA A 160 12.14 20.32 -6.72
C ALA A 160 12.38 18.91 -7.25
N CYS A 161 12.68 18.76 -8.55
CA CYS A 161 13.00 17.45 -9.14
C CYS A 161 14.28 16.83 -8.56
N GLN A 162 15.31 17.63 -8.32
CA GLN A 162 16.56 17.13 -7.72
C GLN A 162 16.33 16.65 -6.28
N ASN A 163 15.54 17.39 -5.50
CA ASN A 163 15.19 17.01 -4.14
C ASN A 163 14.33 15.74 -4.13
N ALA A 164 13.35 15.64 -5.03
CA ALA A 164 12.55 14.43 -5.21
C ALA A 164 13.43 13.20 -5.49
N PHE A 165 14.42 13.34 -6.38
CA PHE A 165 15.35 12.25 -6.70
C PHE A 165 16.23 11.87 -5.50
N LYS A 166 16.77 12.85 -4.76
CA LYS A 166 17.55 12.58 -3.54
C LYS A 166 16.72 11.82 -2.51
N THR A 167 15.48 12.25 -2.27
CA THR A 167 14.56 11.56 -1.36
C THR A 167 14.31 10.12 -1.83
N PHE A 168 13.95 9.93 -3.10
CA PHE A 168 13.73 8.60 -3.68
C PHE A 168 14.96 7.68 -3.52
N PHE A 169 16.16 8.21 -3.76
CA PHE A 169 17.39 7.44 -3.63
C PHE A 169 17.65 7.00 -2.19
N VAL A 170 17.44 7.88 -1.21
CA VAL A 170 17.59 7.54 0.22
C VAL A 170 16.60 6.44 0.63
N HIS A 171 15.34 6.54 0.20
CA HIS A 171 14.34 5.47 0.43
C HIS A 171 14.79 4.14 -0.18
N ARG A 172 15.32 4.17 -1.41
CA ARG A 172 15.78 2.97 -2.11
C ARG A 172 16.96 2.27 -1.44
N VAL A 173 17.84 3.03 -0.78
CA VAL A 173 18.92 2.45 0.04
C VAL A 173 18.33 1.72 1.25
N GLY A 174 17.32 2.28 1.91
CA GLY A 174 16.61 1.63 3.00
C GLY A 174 15.92 0.32 2.59
N ASP A 175 15.39 0.27 1.36
CA ASP A 175 14.74 -0.92 0.82
C ASP A 175 15.67 -2.14 0.70
N VAL A 176 16.99 -1.93 0.60
CA VAL A 176 17.97 -3.02 0.58
C VAL A 176 17.93 -3.78 1.90
N SER A 177 17.86 -3.07 3.03
CA SER A 177 17.73 -3.68 4.35
C SER A 177 16.42 -4.44 4.48
N PHE A 178 15.32 -3.90 3.94
CA PHE A 178 14.04 -4.58 3.95
C PHE A 178 14.09 -5.89 3.14
N LEU A 179 14.69 -5.85 1.95
CA LEU A 179 14.88 -7.03 1.12
C LEU A 179 15.77 -8.09 1.80
N CYS A 180 16.85 -7.68 2.48
CA CYS A 180 17.66 -8.57 3.31
C CYS A 180 16.82 -9.25 4.41
N GLY A 181 15.93 -8.50 5.07
CA GLY A 181 14.99 -9.05 6.05
C GLY A 181 14.08 -10.13 5.48
N ILE A 182 13.56 -9.93 4.26
CA ILE A 182 12.72 -10.93 3.56
C ILE A 182 13.54 -12.18 3.23
N PHE A 183 14.78 -12.04 2.77
CA PHE A 183 15.66 -13.19 2.50
C PHE A 183 15.98 -13.98 3.77
N LEU A 184 16.24 -13.30 4.89
CA LEU A 184 16.47 -13.95 6.18
C LEU A 184 15.21 -14.68 6.66
N ALA A 185 14.04 -14.04 6.60
CA ALA A 185 12.77 -14.65 6.96
C ALA A 185 12.52 -15.94 6.17
N TYR A 186 12.75 -15.91 4.85
CA TYR A 186 12.61 -17.10 4.01
C TYR A 186 13.65 -18.18 4.34
N LYS A 187 14.90 -17.80 4.62
CA LYS A 187 15.98 -18.76 4.95
C LYS A 187 15.70 -19.51 6.26
N TYR A 188 15.16 -18.83 7.28
CA TYR A 188 14.92 -19.44 8.59
C TYR A 188 13.56 -20.16 8.67
N PHE A 189 12.50 -19.59 8.11
CA PHE A 189 11.14 -20.11 8.27
C PHE A 189 10.58 -20.82 7.03
N GLY A 190 11.24 -20.71 5.87
CA GLY A 190 10.85 -21.40 4.64
C GLY A 190 9.55 -20.89 3.99
N THR A 191 8.91 -19.86 4.54
CA THR A 191 7.65 -19.29 4.05
C THR A 191 7.70 -17.76 4.06
N LEU A 192 6.92 -17.13 3.20
CA LEU A 192 6.73 -15.67 3.13
C LEU A 192 5.32 -15.25 3.54
N GLU A 193 4.42 -16.21 3.74
CA GLU A 193 3.02 -15.97 4.11
C GLU A 193 2.93 -15.56 5.58
N PHE A 194 2.25 -14.45 5.89
CA PHE A 194 2.21 -13.93 7.25
C PHE A 194 1.66 -14.94 8.26
N THR A 195 0.59 -15.65 7.92
CA THR A 195 -0.04 -16.62 8.82
C THR A 195 0.87 -17.79 9.16
N GLU A 196 1.68 -18.27 8.21
CA GLU A 196 2.62 -19.37 8.44
C GLU A 196 3.90 -18.87 9.10
N LEU A 197 4.39 -17.70 8.69
CA LEU A 197 5.57 -17.03 9.24
C LEU A 197 5.41 -16.76 10.73
N PHE A 198 4.28 -16.16 11.16
CA PHE A 198 4.04 -15.86 12.56
C PHE A 198 3.88 -17.12 13.42
N LYS A 199 3.32 -18.20 12.86
CA LYS A 199 3.27 -19.50 13.54
C LYS A 199 4.67 -20.08 13.73
N ALA A 200 5.46 -20.15 12.66
CA ALA A 200 6.82 -20.67 12.69
C ALA A 200 7.74 -19.85 13.62
N ALA A 201 7.58 -18.52 13.62
CA ALA A 201 8.32 -17.63 14.52
C ALA A 201 7.97 -17.84 16.00
N ALA A 202 6.71 -18.15 16.32
CA ALA A 202 6.29 -18.46 17.68
C ALA A 202 6.81 -19.82 18.16
N GLU A 203 6.91 -20.80 17.26
CA GLU A 203 7.39 -22.16 17.56
C GLU A 203 8.91 -22.28 17.64
N GLN A 204 9.64 -21.50 16.83
CA GLN A 204 11.10 -21.53 16.76
C GLN A 204 11.69 -20.13 16.89
N PRO A 205 11.82 -19.59 18.12
CA PRO A 205 12.51 -18.33 18.35
C PRO A 205 13.99 -18.46 17.97
N GLN A 206 14.36 -17.91 16.82
CA GLN A 206 15.75 -17.86 16.36
C GLN A 206 16.44 -16.65 16.98
N VAL A 207 17.62 -16.86 17.58
CA VAL A 207 18.50 -15.78 18.04
C VAL A 207 19.54 -15.52 16.95
N ILE A 208 19.51 -14.32 16.36
CA ILE A 208 20.47 -13.93 15.33
C ILE A 208 21.59 -13.16 16.03
N SER A 209 22.79 -13.75 16.04
CA SER A 209 24.01 -13.08 16.48
C SER A 209 24.62 -12.32 15.30
N LEU A 210 24.43 -11.00 15.27
CA LEU A 210 24.90 -10.13 14.17
C LEU A 210 26.41 -9.91 14.19
N PHE A 211 27.01 -9.96 15.37
CA PHE A 211 28.45 -9.87 15.61
C PHE A 211 28.80 -10.87 16.70
N SER A 212 29.82 -11.70 16.47
CA SER A 212 30.28 -12.77 17.36
C SER A 212 30.23 -12.39 18.85
N GLY A 213 29.11 -12.69 19.52
CA GLY A 213 28.91 -12.53 20.96
C GLY A 213 28.61 -11.13 21.51
N MET A 214 28.31 -10.09 20.71
CA MET A 214 28.03 -8.74 21.25
C MET A 214 26.59 -8.24 21.10
N PHE A 215 25.83 -8.72 20.11
CA PHE A 215 24.43 -8.30 19.91
C PHE A 215 23.59 -9.52 19.52
N ASP A 216 22.96 -10.12 20.53
CA ASP A 216 21.94 -11.14 20.36
C ASP A 216 20.59 -10.43 20.20
N ILE A 217 20.08 -10.40 18.96
CA ILE A 217 18.74 -9.91 18.69
C ILE A 217 17.82 -11.12 18.59
N SER A 218 16.88 -11.21 19.52
CA SER A 218 15.78 -12.17 19.44
C SER A 218 14.89 -11.77 18.27
N ALA A 219 14.67 -12.69 17.33
CA ALA A 219 13.85 -12.43 16.13
C ALA A 219 12.36 -12.18 16.44
N VAL A 220 11.94 -12.28 17.70
CA VAL A 220 10.55 -12.28 18.16
C VAL A 220 10.19 -11.05 19.00
N THR A 221 11.18 -10.24 19.42
CA THR A 221 10.98 -9.02 20.24
C THR A 221 11.29 -7.75 19.48
#